data_AF-A0A2V8TAF6-F1
#
_entry.id   AF-A0A2V8TAF6-F1
#
_cell.length_a   1.000
_cell.length_b   1.000
_cell.length_c   1.000
_cell.angle_alpha   90.00
_cell.angle_beta   90.00
_cell.angle_gamma   90.00
#
_symmetry.space_group_name_H-M   'P 1'
#
loop_
_entity.id
_entity.type
_entity.pdbx_description
1 polymer ?
#
loop_
_entity_poly.entity_id
_entity_poly.type
_entity_poly.pdbx_seq_one_letter_code
_entity_poly.pdbx_strand_id
1 'polypeptide(L)'
;MAQGLGPAEKDETEQKVLVWPDLVYSEFICLIILSVVLLAWAILLQAPTEEPANLTRSPNPSKAPWYFLGLQEMLVYFDPWLAGVVFPSLIILGLMAIPYIDVNSRGNGYYTFRLSEFIYVKWLPNLGYKGGLPKFWLWREIWGMLLVIAYFMLPPPILARTAFRRFFEKMGFIRYNVMVFLLLFMIALPIKMYLRWAFNLKYIVAINEFFFNI
;
A
#
# COMPACT_ATOMS: atom_id res chain seq x y z
N MET A 1 32.21 -15.32 6.40
CA MET A 1 32.67 -16.06 7.60
C MET A 1 31.51 -16.13 8.57
N ALA A 2 31.13 -17.35 8.94
CA ALA A 2 29.99 -17.68 9.77
C ALA A 2 30.13 -17.02 11.16
N GLN A 3 29.36 -15.97 11.42
CA GLN A 3 29.04 -15.62 12.79
C GLN A 3 28.18 -16.77 13.32
N GLY A 4 28.68 -17.52 14.30
CA GLY A 4 27.99 -18.66 14.92
C GLY A 4 26.76 -18.27 15.75
N LEU A 5 26.03 -17.25 15.31
CA LEU A 5 24.71 -16.90 15.83
C LEU A 5 23.73 -17.94 15.30
N GLY A 6 22.89 -18.48 16.18
CA GLY A 6 21.86 -19.44 15.80
C GLY A 6 20.89 -18.86 14.75
N PRO A 7 20.05 -19.69 14.10
CA PRO A 7 19.01 -19.17 13.21
C PRO A 7 18.14 -18.17 13.99
N ALA A 8 17.83 -17.02 13.39
CA ALA A 8 17.06 -15.92 14.01
C ALA A 8 15.71 -16.38 14.60
N GLU A 9 15.18 -17.48 14.08
CA GLU A 9 14.01 -18.16 14.63
C GLU A 9 14.18 -18.56 16.10
N LYS A 10 15.40 -18.84 16.58
CA LYS A 10 15.67 -19.12 18.01
C LYS A 10 15.47 -17.90 18.89
N ASP A 11 15.95 -16.72 18.47
CA ASP A 11 15.78 -15.47 19.21
C ASP A 11 14.30 -15.03 19.20
N GLU A 12 13.59 -15.23 18.09
CA GLU A 12 12.14 -14.96 18.02
C GLU A 12 11.32 -15.99 18.81
N THR A 13 11.82 -17.23 18.96
CA THR A 13 11.15 -18.28 19.74
C THR A 13 11.12 -17.96 21.23
N GLU A 14 12.12 -17.24 21.76
CA GLU A 14 12.11 -16.77 23.14
C GLU A 14 11.04 -15.69 23.42
N GLN A 15 10.55 -14.99 22.40
CA GLN A 15 9.49 -13.98 22.50
C GLN A 15 8.10 -14.49 22.09
N LYS A 16 7.94 -15.78 21.77
CA LYS A 16 6.64 -16.34 21.38
C LYS A 16 5.71 -16.40 22.58
N VAL A 17 4.57 -15.74 22.46
CA VAL A 17 3.47 -15.81 23.43
C VAL A 17 2.57 -17.00 23.06
N LEU A 18 1.91 -17.59 24.06
CA LEU A 18 0.99 -18.70 23.82
C LEU A 18 -0.22 -18.20 23.01
N VAL A 19 -0.57 -18.91 21.94
CA VAL A 19 -1.74 -18.58 21.09
C VAL A 19 -3.02 -18.54 21.92
N TRP A 20 -3.17 -19.53 22.80
CA TRP A 20 -4.19 -19.56 23.83
C TRP A 20 -3.54 -19.23 25.16
N PRO A 21 -4.01 -18.23 25.93
CA PRO A 21 -5.25 -17.47 25.72
C PRO A 21 -5.08 -16.16 24.92
N ASP A 22 -3.85 -15.69 24.75
CA ASP A 22 -3.58 -14.27 24.47
C ASP A 22 -4.05 -13.83 23.07
N LEU A 23 -3.76 -14.61 22.02
CA LEU A 23 -4.19 -14.28 20.65
C LEU A 23 -5.72 -14.42 20.51
N VAL A 24 -6.27 -15.49 21.07
CA VAL A 24 -7.71 -15.82 20.92
C VAL A 24 -8.59 -14.76 21.57
N TYR A 25 -8.24 -14.25 22.76
CA TYR A 25 -9.02 -13.16 23.37
C TYR A 25 -8.98 -11.87 22.55
N SER A 26 -7.81 -11.50 22.03
CA SER A 26 -7.67 -10.30 21.19
C SER A 26 -8.49 -10.41 19.89
N GLU A 27 -8.40 -11.55 19.20
CA GLU A 27 -9.16 -11.80 17.98
C GLU A 27 -10.67 -11.86 18.24
N PHE A 28 -11.10 -12.47 19.35
CA PHE A 28 -12.51 -12.54 19.73
C PHE A 28 -13.10 -11.16 20.03
N ILE A 29 -12.37 -10.31 20.76
CA ILE A 29 -12.77 -8.91 21.01
C ILE A 29 -12.86 -8.15 19.69
N CYS A 30 -11.87 -8.29 18.80
CA CYS A 30 -11.89 -7.67 17.48
C CYS A 30 -13.10 -8.12 16.64
N LEU A 31 -13.40 -9.42 16.64
CA LEU A 31 -14.54 -9.99 15.93
C LEU A 31 -15.86 -9.39 16.44
N ILE A 32 -16.06 -9.29 17.76
CA ILE A 32 -17.27 -8.69 18.34
C ILE A 32 -17.39 -7.23 17.91
N ILE A 33 -16.33 -6.44 18.08
CA ILE A 33 -16.34 -5.01 17.73
C ILE A 33 -16.66 -4.83 16.24
N LEU A 34 -15.97 -5.57 15.37
CA LEU A 34 -16.15 -5.46 13.92
C LEU A 34 -17.55 -5.90 13.51
N SER A 35 -18.11 -6.93 14.14
CA SER A 35 -19.49 -7.37 13.92
C SER A 35 -20.50 -6.30 14.32
N VAL A 36 -20.33 -5.66 15.49
CA VAL A 36 -21.21 -4.57 15.93
C VAL A 36 -21.12 -3.39 14.97
N VAL A 37 -19.92 -3.01 14.52
CA VAL A 37 -19.74 -1.93 13.55
C VAL A 37 -20.43 -2.25 12.22
N LEU A 38 -20.24 -3.45 11.68
CA LEU A 38 -20.88 -3.86 10.42
C LEU A 38 -22.41 -3.93 10.54
N LEU A 39 -22.95 -4.41 11.68
CA LEU A 39 -24.38 -4.43 11.94
C LEU A 39 -24.96 -3.02 12.04
N ALA A 40 -24.31 -2.13 12.80
CA ALA A 40 -24.72 -0.74 12.90
C ALA A 40 -24.69 -0.07 11.51
N TRP A 41 -23.63 -0.31 10.73
CA TRP A 41 -23.51 0.20 9.36
C TRP A 41 -24.64 -0.30 8.45
N ALA A 42 -24.97 -1.60 8.51
CA ALA A 42 -26.03 -2.20 7.70
C ALA A 42 -27.43 -1.68 8.06
N ILE A 43 -27.68 -1.34 9.33
CA ILE A 43 -28.96 -0.77 9.78
C ILE A 43 -29.07 0.71 9.39
N LEU A 44 -27.99 1.48 9.58
CA LEU A 44 -27.99 2.93 9.34
C LEU A 44 -27.98 3.28 7.84
N LEU A 45 -27.32 2.47 7.02
CA LEU A 45 -27.21 2.68 5.58
C LEU A 45 -27.92 1.55 4.85
N GLN A 46 -29.19 1.80 4.49
CA GLN A 46 -29.96 0.89 3.65
C GLN A 46 -29.28 0.75 2.29
N ALA A 47 -28.98 -0.49 1.91
CA ALA A 47 -28.42 -0.78 0.60
C ALA A 47 -29.43 -0.39 -0.50
N PRO A 48 -29.00 0.33 -1.56
CA PRO A 48 -29.84 0.55 -2.73
C PRO A 48 -30.16 -0.80 -3.38
N THR A 49 -31.42 -1.24 -3.31
CA THR A 49 -31.86 -2.49 -3.95
C THR A 49 -32.18 -2.22 -5.40
N GLU A 50 -31.48 -2.88 -6.32
CA GLU A 50 -31.75 -2.80 -7.76
C GLU A 50 -32.92 -3.72 -8.17
N GLU A 51 -33.47 -3.49 -9.37
CA GLU A 51 -34.52 -4.34 -9.94
C GLU A 51 -34.02 -5.78 -10.20
N PRO A 52 -34.90 -6.79 -10.18
CA PRO A 52 -34.54 -8.17 -10.52
C PRO A 52 -33.86 -8.26 -11.89
N ALA A 53 -32.84 -9.11 -11.99
CA ALA A 53 -32.01 -9.21 -13.19
C ALA A 53 -32.83 -9.54 -14.45
N ASN A 54 -32.65 -8.73 -15.49
CA ASN A 54 -33.29 -8.91 -16.79
C ASN A 54 -32.23 -9.20 -17.87
N LEU A 55 -32.30 -10.39 -18.49
CA LEU A 55 -31.35 -10.83 -19.54
C LEU A 55 -31.42 -10.00 -20.82
N THR A 56 -32.54 -9.29 -21.05
CA THR A 56 -32.77 -8.51 -22.28
C THR A 56 -32.36 -7.06 -22.18
N ARG A 57 -31.97 -6.59 -20.99
CA ARG A 57 -31.56 -5.19 -20.76
C ARG A 57 -30.39 -5.12 -19.81
N SER A 58 -29.27 -4.58 -20.28
CA SER A 58 -28.14 -4.24 -19.40
C SER A 58 -28.41 -2.89 -18.72
N PRO A 59 -28.43 -2.82 -17.39
CA PRO A 59 -28.63 -1.56 -16.69
C PRO A 59 -27.47 -0.59 -16.96
N ASN A 60 -27.81 0.67 -17.25
CA ASN A 60 -26.85 1.77 -17.38
C ASN A 60 -27.23 2.83 -16.32
N PRO A 61 -26.44 3.05 -15.25
CA PRO A 61 -25.03 2.68 -15.09
C PRO A 61 -24.80 1.36 -14.35
N SER A 62 -24.01 0.45 -14.94
CA SER A 62 -23.53 -0.77 -14.29
C SER A 62 -22.21 -0.50 -13.55
N LYS A 63 -22.29 -0.05 -12.30
CA LYS A 63 -21.11 0.14 -11.42
C LYS A 63 -20.87 -1.13 -10.61
N ALA A 64 -19.62 -1.55 -10.51
CA ALA A 64 -19.18 -2.68 -9.69
C ALA A 64 -18.86 -2.18 -8.28
N PRO A 65 -18.62 -3.10 -7.34
CA PRO A 65 -18.29 -2.75 -5.98
C PRO A 65 -17.08 -1.81 -5.88
N TRP A 66 -17.05 -1.02 -4.81
CA TRP A 66 -16.08 0.06 -4.60
C TRP A 66 -14.61 -0.40 -4.69
N TYR A 67 -14.29 -1.64 -4.31
CA TYR A 67 -12.94 -2.20 -4.40
C TYR A 67 -12.50 -2.47 -5.85
N PHE A 68 -13.42 -2.53 -6.81
CA PHE A 68 -13.14 -2.58 -8.24
C PHE A 68 -13.30 -1.24 -8.95
N LEU A 69 -13.71 -0.17 -8.26
CA LEU A 69 -13.99 1.13 -8.88
C LEU A 69 -12.81 1.65 -9.71
N GLY A 70 -11.57 1.50 -9.23
CA GLY A 70 -10.38 1.89 -9.98
C GLY A 70 -10.22 1.10 -11.30
N LEU A 71 -10.42 -0.22 -11.26
CA LEU A 71 -10.37 -1.08 -12.45
C LEU A 71 -11.52 -0.77 -13.42
N GLN A 72 -12.70 -0.44 -12.90
CA GLN A 72 -13.85 -0.09 -13.72
C GLN A 72 -13.71 1.24 -14.43
N GLU A 73 -13.23 2.27 -13.75
CA GLU A 73 -12.94 3.55 -14.40
C GLU A 73 -11.89 3.34 -15.49
N MET A 74 -10.88 2.49 -15.26
CA MET A 74 -9.95 2.08 -16.32
C MET A 74 -10.67 1.37 -17.48
N LEU A 75 -11.60 0.45 -17.24
CA LEU A 75 -12.35 -0.23 -18.32
C LEU A 75 -13.27 0.72 -19.12
N VAL A 76 -13.79 1.77 -18.49
CA VAL A 76 -14.68 2.73 -19.16
C VAL A 76 -13.89 3.61 -20.14
N TYR A 77 -12.66 3.98 -19.80
CA TYR A 77 -11.90 4.94 -20.59
C TYR A 77 -10.73 4.33 -21.38
N PHE A 78 -10.20 3.19 -20.96
CA PHE A 78 -9.02 2.52 -21.53
C PHE A 78 -9.45 1.33 -22.41
N ASP A 79 -8.56 0.84 -23.28
CA ASP A 79 -8.88 -0.35 -24.08
C ASP A 79 -9.22 -1.53 -23.15
N PRO A 80 -10.42 -2.14 -23.29
CA PRO A 80 -10.92 -3.16 -22.35
C PRO A 80 -9.97 -4.35 -22.19
N TRP A 81 -9.21 -4.68 -23.24
CA TRP A 81 -8.17 -5.71 -23.22
C TRP A 81 -7.01 -5.35 -22.27
N LEU A 82 -6.49 -4.13 -22.34
CA LEU A 82 -5.36 -3.71 -21.52
C LEU A 82 -5.77 -3.54 -20.05
N ALA A 83 -6.90 -2.89 -19.80
CA ALA A 83 -7.42 -2.63 -18.45
C ALA A 83 -7.99 -3.88 -17.76
N GLY A 84 -8.70 -4.74 -18.50
CA GLY A 84 -9.35 -5.93 -17.95
C GLY A 84 -8.47 -7.17 -17.90
N VAL A 85 -7.51 -7.32 -18.82
CA VAL A 85 -6.71 -8.55 -18.95
C VAL A 85 -5.24 -8.28 -18.64
N VAL A 86 -4.59 -7.38 -19.39
CA VAL A 86 -3.13 -7.23 -19.32
C VAL A 86 -2.66 -6.70 -17.97
N PHE A 87 -3.23 -5.59 -17.46
CA PHE A 87 -2.78 -5.03 -16.18
C PHE A 87 -3.06 -5.96 -14.98
N PRO A 88 -4.25 -6.56 -14.82
CA PRO A 88 -4.48 -7.53 -13.74
C PRO A 88 -3.57 -8.76 -13.84
N SER A 89 -3.36 -9.29 -15.05
CA SER A 89 -2.48 -10.45 -15.28
C SER A 89 -1.03 -10.12 -14.94
N LEU A 90 -0.55 -8.94 -15.30
CA LEU A 90 0.81 -8.50 -14.99
C LEU A 90 1.01 -8.36 -13.47
N ILE A 91 0.01 -7.89 -12.73
CA ILE A 91 0.07 -7.82 -11.25
C ILE A 91 0.13 -9.22 -10.66
N ILE A 92 -0.76 -10.14 -11.07
CA ILE A 92 -0.80 -11.50 -10.54
C ILE A 92 0.48 -12.27 -10.86
N LEU A 93 0.93 -12.24 -12.12
CA LEU A 93 2.18 -12.88 -12.52
C LEU A 93 3.39 -12.23 -11.85
N GLY A 94 3.38 -10.92 -11.69
CA GLY A 94 4.39 -10.19 -10.92
C GLY A 94 4.45 -10.67 -9.47
N LEU A 95 3.30 -10.85 -8.81
CA LEU A 95 3.20 -11.37 -7.44
C LEU A 95 3.63 -12.84 -7.35
N MET A 96 3.26 -13.69 -8.31
CA MET A 96 3.67 -15.10 -8.37
C MET A 96 5.16 -15.26 -8.65
N ALA A 97 5.77 -14.33 -9.39
CA ALA A 97 7.19 -14.34 -9.68
C ALA A 97 8.04 -13.91 -8.46
N ILE A 98 7.45 -13.30 -7.44
CA ILE A 98 8.15 -12.85 -6.22
C ILE A 98 9.02 -13.93 -5.60
N PRO A 99 8.52 -15.14 -5.24
CA PRO A 99 9.35 -16.17 -4.61
C PRO A 99 10.52 -16.63 -5.48
N TYR A 100 10.44 -16.49 -6.81
CA TYR A 100 11.48 -16.92 -7.73
C TYR A 100 12.51 -15.83 -8.02
N ILE A 101 12.09 -14.57 -8.00
CA ILE A 101 12.96 -13.41 -8.22
C ILE A 101 13.67 -13.03 -6.90
N ASP A 102 13.04 -13.28 -5.75
CA ASP A 102 13.59 -12.96 -4.44
C ASP A 102 14.51 -14.05 -3.88
N VAL A 103 15.76 -14.05 -4.38
CA VAL A 103 16.85 -14.92 -3.90
C VAL A 103 17.62 -14.34 -2.70
N ASN A 104 17.10 -13.29 -2.05
CA ASN A 104 17.84 -12.57 -1.02
C ASN A 104 17.84 -13.31 0.34
N SER A 105 18.99 -13.89 0.70
CA SER A 105 19.20 -14.55 2.00
C SER A 105 19.20 -13.59 3.21
N ARG A 106 19.23 -12.27 2.99
CA ARG A 106 19.15 -11.24 4.06
C ARG A 106 17.71 -10.96 4.53
N GLY A 107 16.73 -11.68 3.99
CA GLY A 107 15.34 -11.67 4.46
C GLY A 107 15.15 -12.37 5.82
N ASN A 108 16.13 -13.15 6.28
CA ASN A 108 16.16 -13.75 7.62
C ASN A 108 17.22 -13.08 8.48
N GLY A 109 16.79 -12.35 9.54
CA GLY A 109 17.69 -11.74 10.54
C GLY A 109 18.12 -10.31 10.18
N TYR A 110 17.39 -9.34 10.75
CA TYR A 110 17.37 -7.90 10.51
C TYR A 110 18.70 -7.12 10.34
N TYR A 111 18.67 -6.17 9.39
CA TYR A 111 18.91 -4.74 9.67
C TYR A 111 17.81 -3.93 8.95
N THR A 112 16.97 -3.24 9.71
CA THR A 112 15.84 -2.46 9.16
C THR A 112 16.35 -1.12 8.61
N PHE A 113 16.36 -0.92 7.28
CA PHE A 113 16.63 0.42 6.74
C PHE A 113 15.39 1.32 6.88
N ARG A 114 15.51 2.34 7.73
CA ARG A 114 14.62 3.50 7.73
C ARG A 114 15.15 4.51 6.72
N LEU A 115 14.25 5.03 5.86
CA LEU A 115 14.62 6.07 4.90
C LEU A 115 15.24 7.29 5.58
N SER A 116 14.69 7.69 6.73
CA SER A 116 15.21 8.78 7.56
C SER A 116 16.65 8.51 8.04
N GLU A 117 16.93 7.29 8.47
CA GLU A 117 18.27 6.88 8.93
C GLU A 117 19.28 6.86 7.77
N PHE A 118 18.89 6.35 6.60
CA PHE A 118 19.73 6.41 5.40
C PHE A 118 20.07 7.86 5.04
N ILE A 119 19.08 8.74 5.03
CA ILE A 119 19.25 10.14 4.64
C ILE A 119 20.11 10.88 5.65
N TYR A 120 19.81 10.83 6.95
CA TYR A 120 20.52 11.60 7.98
C TYR A 120 21.88 11.01 8.38
N VAL A 121 22.06 9.69 8.34
CA VAL A 121 23.29 9.02 8.83
C VAL A 121 24.27 8.69 7.69
N LYS A 122 23.78 8.41 6.48
CA LYS A 122 24.65 8.00 5.37
C LYS A 122 24.79 9.05 4.26
N TRP A 123 23.72 9.78 3.94
CA TRP A 123 23.71 10.68 2.78
C TRP A 123 24.02 12.14 3.13
N LEU A 124 23.31 12.74 4.10
CA LEU A 124 23.52 14.13 4.54
C LEU A 124 24.95 14.40 5.08
N PRO A 125 25.63 13.48 5.77
CA PRO A 125 27.01 13.70 6.21
C PRO A 125 28.00 13.89 5.06
N ASN A 126 27.78 13.22 3.93
CA ASN A 126 28.58 13.42 2.71
C ASN A 126 28.34 14.81 2.08
N LEU A 127 27.26 15.49 2.46
CA LEU A 127 26.90 16.86 2.06
C LEU A 127 27.26 17.91 3.13
N GLY A 128 27.99 17.52 4.18
CA GLY A 128 28.49 18.43 5.22
C GLY A 128 27.58 18.59 6.45
N TYR A 129 26.50 17.81 6.57
CA TYR A 129 25.66 17.79 7.77
C TYR A 129 26.34 17.04 8.92
N LYS A 130 26.44 17.68 10.08
CA LYS A 130 27.05 17.09 11.29
C LYS A 130 26.03 16.79 12.40
N GLY A 131 24.74 16.91 12.12
CA GLY A 131 23.70 16.53 13.07
C GLY A 131 23.50 15.01 13.06
N GLY A 132 23.16 14.43 14.20
CA GLY A 132 22.63 13.06 14.24
C GLY A 132 21.18 13.01 13.73
N LEU A 133 20.47 11.92 14.02
CA LEU A 133 19.03 11.85 13.74
C LEU A 133 18.28 12.96 14.51
N PRO A 134 17.41 13.76 13.85
CA PRO A 134 16.58 14.75 14.52
C PRO A 134 15.70 14.09 15.60
N LYS A 135 15.65 14.69 16.80
CA LYS A 135 14.84 14.18 17.93
C LYS A 135 13.32 14.31 17.68
N PHE A 136 12.91 15.31 16.91
CA PHE A 136 11.50 15.53 16.59
C PHE A 136 11.07 14.64 15.43
N TRP A 137 9.99 13.88 15.63
CA TRP A 137 9.53 12.87 14.68
C TRP A 137 9.20 13.43 13.28
N LEU A 138 8.60 14.62 13.17
CA LEU A 138 8.31 15.25 11.87
C LEU A 138 9.58 15.60 11.11
N TRP A 139 10.59 16.17 11.80
CA TRP A 139 11.87 16.52 11.17
C TRP A 139 12.64 15.27 10.74
N ARG A 140 12.52 14.17 11.51
CA ARG A 140 13.13 12.89 11.16
C ARG A 140 12.52 12.30 9.89
N GLU A 141 11.20 12.32 9.77
CA GLU A 141 10.47 11.65 8.69
C GLU A 141 10.10 12.56 7.51
N ILE A 142 10.56 13.84 7.53
CA ILE A 142 10.16 14.85 6.54
C ILE A 142 10.43 14.42 5.10
N TRP A 143 11.54 13.73 4.86
CA TRP A 143 11.90 13.23 3.53
C TRP A 143 11.00 12.10 3.04
N GLY A 144 10.56 11.23 3.96
CA GLY A 144 9.58 10.19 3.64
C GLY A 144 8.21 10.78 3.34
N MET A 145 7.77 11.75 4.15
CA MET A 145 6.51 12.46 3.92
C MET A 145 6.53 13.24 2.61
N LEU A 146 7.64 13.95 2.33
CA LEU A 146 7.82 14.68 1.08
C LEU A 146 7.80 13.74 -0.12
N LEU A 147 8.46 12.57 -0.04
CA LEU A 147 8.44 11.57 -1.11
C LEU A 147 7.02 11.06 -1.36
N VAL A 148 6.25 10.76 -0.31
CA VAL A 148 4.85 10.31 -0.45
C VAL A 148 3.97 11.42 -1.05
N ILE A 149 4.11 12.66 -0.56
CA ILE A 149 3.37 13.81 -1.10
C ILE A 149 3.73 14.02 -2.58
N ALA A 150 5.01 13.98 -2.91
CA ALA A 150 5.49 14.09 -4.29
C ALA A 150 4.94 12.95 -5.17
N TYR A 151 4.89 11.72 -4.65
CA TYR A 151 4.32 10.57 -5.35
C TYR A 151 2.82 10.73 -5.64
N PHE A 152 2.05 11.36 -4.77
CA PHE A 152 0.64 11.60 -5.02
C PHE A 152 0.35 12.86 -5.83
N MET A 153 1.24 13.85 -5.79
CA MET A 153 1.00 15.18 -6.37
C MET A 153 1.66 15.38 -7.73
N LEU A 154 2.80 14.74 -8.02
CA LEU A 154 3.52 14.90 -9.29
C LEU A 154 2.98 14.02 -10.42
N PRO A 155 2.64 12.73 -10.21
CA PRO A 155 2.15 11.89 -11.30
C PRO A 155 0.82 12.35 -11.93
N PRO A 156 -0.19 12.86 -11.20
CA PRO A 156 -1.42 13.34 -11.83
C PRO A 156 -1.19 14.39 -12.94
N PRO A 157 -0.46 15.50 -12.74
CA PRO A 157 -0.18 16.45 -13.82
C PRO A 157 0.77 15.90 -14.89
N ILE A 158 1.73 15.03 -14.55
CA ILE A 158 2.69 14.46 -15.52
C ILE A 158 1.97 13.48 -16.47
N LEU A 159 1.17 12.58 -15.93
CA LEU A 159 0.39 11.61 -16.70
C LEU A 159 -0.68 12.32 -17.56
N ALA A 160 -1.22 13.44 -17.10
CA ALA A 160 -2.20 14.22 -17.85
C ALA A 160 -1.60 14.82 -19.13
N ARG A 161 -0.29 15.07 -19.14
CA ARG A 161 0.42 15.60 -20.31
C ARG A 161 1.00 14.51 -21.21
N THR A 162 1.28 13.33 -20.67
CA THR A 162 1.95 12.22 -21.37
C THR A 162 0.95 11.12 -21.76
N ALA A 163 0.88 10.04 -20.98
CA ALA A 163 0.15 8.82 -21.33
C ALA A 163 -1.38 8.94 -21.21
N PHE A 164 -1.88 9.72 -20.25
CA PHE A 164 -3.32 9.88 -20.00
C PHE A 164 -3.90 11.18 -20.57
N ARG A 165 -3.23 11.80 -21.55
CA ARG A 165 -3.72 13.05 -22.16
C ARG A 165 -5.14 12.93 -22.75
N ARG A 166 -5.38 11.87 -23.52
CA ARG A 166 -6.71 11.57 -24.10
C ARG A 166 -7.79 11.33 -23.04
N PHE A 167 -7.38 10.94 -21.84
CA PHE A 167 -8.28 10.63 -20.72
C PHE A 167 -8.65 11.90 -19.96
N PHE A 168 -7.67 12.76 -19.73
CA PHE A 168 -7.88 14.08 -19.15
C PHE A 168 -8.86 14.91 -20.00
N GLU A 169 -8.71 14.87 -21.32
CA GLU A 169 -9.58 15.58 -22.27
C GLU A 169 -11.03 15.05 -22.27
N LYS A 170 -11.25 13.75 -22.02
CA LYS A 170 -12.61 13.14 -22.00
C LYS A 170 -13.32 13.25 -20.65
N MET A 171 -12.61 13.16 -19.54
CA MET A 171 -13.19 13.06 -18.19
C MET A 171 -13.32 14.39 -17.46
N GLY A 172 -12.53 15.39 -17.84
CA GLY A 172 -12.39 16.62 -17.07
C GLY A 172 -11.53 16.45 -15.82
N PHE A 173 -11.17 17.58 -15.20
CA PHE A 173 -10.14 17.65 -14.16
C PHE A 173 -10.41 16.76 -12.94
N ILE A 174 -11.61 16.83 -12.37
CA ILE A 174 -11.91 16.19 -11.08
C ILE A 174 -11.90 14.66 -11.20
N ARG A 175 -12.61 14.11 -12.19
CA ARG A 175 -12.74 12.67 -12.39
C ARG A 175 -11.40 12.01 -12.73
N TYR A 176 -10.61 12.68 -13.57
CA TYR A 176 -9.25 12.24 -13.89
C TYR A 176 -8.38 12.17 -12.63
N ASN A 177 -8.37 13.21 -11.80
CA ASN A 177 -7.56 13.21 -10.58
C ASN A 177 -7.98 12.07 -9.65
N VAL A 178 -9.28 11.88 -9.41
CA VAL A 178 -9.78 10.78 -8.56
C VAL A 178 -9.33 9.41 -9.11
N MET A 179 -9.47 9.16 -10.41
CA MET A 179 -9.03 7.93 -11.05
C MET A 179 -7.53 7.70 -10.86
N VAL A 180 -6.69 8.71 -11.14
CA VAL A 180 -5.23 8.58 -11.00
C VAL A 180 -4.83 8.40 -9.54
N PHE A 181 -5.48 9.08 -8.61
CA PHE A 181 -5.24 8.87 -7.18
C PHE A 181 -5.50 7.42 -6.77
N LEU A 182 -6.63 6.84 -7.17
CA LEU A 182 -6.95 5.43 -6.89
C LEU A 182 -5.95 4.47 -7.54
N LEU A 183 -5.54 4.75 -8.78
CA LEU A 183 -4.53 3.97 -9.48
C LEU A 183 -3.16 4.04 -8.79
N LEU A 184 -2.75 5.23 -8.32
CA LEU A 184 -1.52 5.41 -7.54
C LEU A 184 -1.60 4.67 -6.20
N PHE A 185 -2.74 4.66 -5.51
CA PHE A 185 -2.93 3.83 -4.31
C PHE A 185 -2.74 2.34 -4.61
N MET A 186 -3.28 1.86 -5.73
CA MET A 186 -3.15 0.46 -6.14
C MET A 186 -1.71 0.09 -6.46
N ILE A 187 -0.97 0.99 -7.14
CA ILE A 187 0.44 0.79 -7.51
C ILE A 187 1.39 1.00 -6.32
N ALA A 188 1.00 1.78 -5.30
CA ALA A 188 1.81 2.03 -4.11
C ALA A 188 2.16 0.72 -3.38
N LEU A 189 1.27 -0.27 -3.38
CA LEU A 189 1.52 -1.58 -2.77
C LEU A 189 2.64 -2.35 -3.49
N PRO A 190 2.54 -2.64 -4.81
CA PRO A 190 3.66 -3.19 -5.58
C PRO A 190 4.95 -2.37 -5.46
N ILE A 191 4.89 -1.04 -5.58
CA ILE A 191 6.09 -0.19 -5.46
C ILE A 191 6.75 -0.37 -4.10
N LYS A 192 5.97 -0.37 -3.01
CA LYS A 192 6.50 -0.59 -1.66
C LYS A 192 7.15 -1.97 -1.55
N MET A 193 6.58 -2.98 -2.20
CA MET A 193 7.18 -4.32 -2.26
C MET A 193 8.50 -4.32 -3.04
N TYR A 194 8.55 -3.68 -4.21
CA TYR A 194 9.80 -3.55 -4.99
C TYR A 194 10.87 -2.74 -4.25
N LEU A 195 10.52 -1.66 -3.55
CA LEU A 195 11.46 -0.88 -2.73
C LEU A 195 11.98 -1.68 -1.53
N ARG A 196 11.10 -2.45 -0.90
CA ARG A 196 11.51 -3.40 0.15
C ARG A 196 12.46 -4.44 -0.41
N TRP A 197 12.23 -4.93 -1.62
CA TRP A 197 13.07 -5.97 -2.20
C TRP A 197 14.43 -5.45 -2.67
N ALA A 198 14.43 -4.41 -3.52
CA ALA A 198 15.65 -3.87 -4.13
C ALA A 198 16.58 -3.19 -3.11
N PHE A 199 16.02 -2.54 -2.09
CA PHE A 199 16.79 -1.71 -1.15
C PHE A 199 16.62 -2.12 0.32
N ASN A 200 15.90 -3.21 0.61
CA ASN A 200 15.56 -3.63 1.98
C ASN A 200 14.90 -2.49 2.81
N LEU A 201 14.14 -1.63 2.11
CA LEU A 201 13.47 -0.48 2.70
C LEU A 201 12.13 -0.90 3.33
N LYS A 202 12.14 -1.10 4.66
CA LYS A 202 10.94 -1.57 5.39
C LYS A 202 9.91 -0.45 5.59
N TYR A 203 10.39 0.78 5.82
CA TYR A 203 9.56 1.95 6.12
C TYR A 203 10.00 3.16 5.28
N ILE A 204 9.06 3.72 4.52
CA ILE A 204 9.20 5.03 3.85
C ILE A 204 9.00 6.14 4.88
N VAL A 205 7.99 5.99 5.74
CA VAL A 205 7.72 6.84 6.91
C VAL A 205 7.57 5.93 8.12
N ALA A 206 8.37 6.16 9.16
CA ALA A 206 8.34 5.41 10.42
C ALA A 206 8.02 6.36 11.59
N ILE A 207 6.76 6.33 12.04
CA ILE A 207 6.37 7.04 13.27
C ILE A 207 6.29 6.01 14.39
N ASN A 208 7.30 6.01 15.25
CA ASN A 208 7.40 5.06 16.37
C ASN A 208 6.84 5.65 17.67
N GLU A 209 6.47 6.92 17.67
CA GLU A 209 6.09 7.67 18.87
C GLU A 209 4.58 7.62 19.16
N PHE A 210 3.74 7.21 18.21
CA PHE A 210 2.27 7.06 18.41
C PHE A 210 1.83 5.62 18.74
N PHE A 211 2.76 4.76 19.13
CA PHE A 211 2.35 3.55 19.87
C PHE A 211 1.84 4.04 21.23
N PHE A 212 0.53 4.26 21.32
CA PHE A 212 -0.15 4.43 22.61
C PHE A 212 0.25 3.25 23.48
N ASN A 213 1.17 3.50 24.40
CA ASN A 213 1.52 2.58 25.45
C ASN A 213 0.40 2.68 26.50
N ILE A 214 -0.72 2.04 26.19
CA ILE A 214 -1.71 1.58 27.17
C ILE A 214 -1.65 0.05 27.18
#